data_AF-A0A7C7DWR2-F1
#
_entry.id   AF-A0A7C7DWR2-F1
#
_cell.length_a   1.000
_cell.length_b   1.000
_cell.length_c   1.000
_cell.angle_alpha   90.00
_cell.angle_beta   90.00
_cell.angle_gamma   90.00
#
_symmetry.space_group_name_H-M   'P 1'
#
loop_
_entity.id
_entity.type
_entity.pdbx_description
1 polymer ?
#
loop_
_entity_poly.entity_id
_entity_poly.type
_entity_poly.pdbx_seq_one_letter_code
_entity_poly.pdbx_strand_id
1 'polypeptide(L)' 'LDAALKAAAVRIAALTMPPSETNYMGAMLTGDQPACKAAVMAFQEAVLDVASDPIKF' A
#
# COMPACT_ATOMS: atom_id res chain seq x y z
N LEU A 1 0.57 -3.25 -0.62
CA LEU A 1 1.76 -2.38 -0.82
C LEU A 1 2.35 -2.53 -2.22
N ASP A 2 2.59 -3.76 -2.69
CA ASP A 2 3.08 -4.03 -4.06
C ASP A 2 2.25 -3.34 -5.16
N ALA A 3 0.91 -3.49 -5.12
CA ALA A 3 0.00 -2.81 -6.04
C ALA A 3 0.17 -1.28 -6.07
N ALA A 4 0.39 -0.65 -4.90
CA ALA A 4 0.57 0.79 -4.78
C ALA A 4 1.87 1.27 -5.46
N LEU A 5 2.95 0.50 -5.33
CA LEU A 5 4.25 0.80 -5.94
C LEU A 5 4.23 0.61 -7.46
N LYS A 6 3.44 -0.33 -7.96
CA LYS A 6 3.28 -0.58 -9.41
C LYS A 6 2.35 0.43 -10.08
N ALA A 7 1.42 1.03 -9.35
CA ALA A 7 0.41 1.93 -9.90
C ALA A 7 0.91 3.35 -10.21
N ALA A 8 2.01 3.80 -9.62
CA ALA A 8 2.47 5.18 -9.76
C ALA A 8 3.98 5.33 -9.58
N ALA A 9 4.53 6.44 -10.06
CA ALA A 9 5.92 6.82 -9.87
C ALA A 9 6.18 7.31 -8.43
N VAL A 10 6.19 6.39 -7.47
CA VAL A 10 6.44 6.63 -6.04
C VAL A 10 7.57 5.75 -5.53
N ARG A 11 8.24 6.20 -4.47
CA ARG A 11 9.27 5.44 -3.74
C ARG A 11 8.93 5.32 -2.27
N ILE A 12 9.42 4.26 -1.63
CA ILE A 12 9.27 4.08 -0.19
C ILE A 12 10.21 5.05 0.54
N ALA A 13 9.65 5.90 1.39
CA ALA A 13 10.39 6.78 2.30
C ALA A 13 10.59 6.14 3.67
N ALA A 14 9.60 5.40 4.17
CA ALA A 14 9.68 4.62 5.40
C ALA A 14 8.84 3.35 5.28
N LEU A 15 9.29 2.27 5.90
CA LEU A 15 8.63 0.97 5.90
C LEU A 15 8.50 0.47 7.34
N THR A 16 7.28 0.16 7.77
CA THR A 16 6.99 -0.50 9.04
C THR A 16 6.67 -1.96 8.74
N MET A 17 7.64 -2.83 9.02
CA MET A 17 7.50 -4.28 8.83
C MET A 17 6.56 -4.88 9.90
N PRO A 18 5.84 -5.97 9.58
CA PRO A 18 5.01 -6.67 10.56
C PRO A 18 5.85 -7.54 11.51
N PRO A 19 5.44 -7.69 12.78
CA PRO A 19 4.37 -6.94 13.44
C PRO A 19 4.87 -5.57 13.95
N SER A 20 4.06 -4.52 13.79
CA SER A 20 4.20 -3.29 14.58
C SER A 20 3.67 -3.49 16.01
N GLU A 21 3.85 -2.49 16.88
CA GLU A 21 3.29 -2.45 18.23
C GLU A 21 1.76 -2.66 18.25
N THR A 22 1.07 -2.29 17.16
CA THR A 22 -0.38 -2.44 16.98
C THR A 22 -0.77 -3.64 16.11
N ASN A 23 0.18 -4.49 15.73
CA ASN A 23 -0.01 -5.64 14.83
C ASN A 23 -0.41 -5.28 13.39
N TYR A 24 0.01 -4.12 12.89
CA TYR A 24 -0.16 -3.71 11.49
C TYR A 24 1.18 -3.68 10.73
N MET A 25 1.08 -3.47 9.42
CA MET A 25 2.17 -3.12 8.51
C MET A 25 1.78 -1.86 7.74
N GLY A 26 2.74 -1.02 7.39
CA GLY A 26 2.50 0.11 6.49
C GLY A 26 3.78 0.65 5.87
N ALA A 27 3.62 1.61 4.96
CA ALA A 27 4.73 2.35 4.38
C ALA A 27 4.34 3.81 4.13
N MET A 28 5.30 4.71 4.26
CA MET A 28 5.20 6.09 3.79
C MET A 28 5.79 6.15 2.38
N LEU A 29 5.01 6.62 1.41
CA LEU A 29 5.43 6.76 0.02
C LEU A 29 5.65 8.25 -0.32
N THR A 30 6.62 8.52 -1.19
CA THR A 30 6.92 9.87 -1.66
C THR A 30 7.07 9.90 -3.18
N GLY A 31 6.62 10.99 -3.79
CA GLY A 31 6.55 11.25 -5.22
C GLY A 31 5.72 12.51 -5.46
N ASP A 32 5.41 12.79 -6.71
CA ASP A 32 4.53 13.92 -7.05
C ASP A 32 3.12 13.71 -6.49
N GLN A 33 2.42 14.80 -6.18
CA GLN A 33 1.07 14.74 -5.59
C GLN A 33 0.09 13.82 -6.34
N PRO A 34 -0.04 13.86 -7.69
CA PRO A 34 -0.91 12.93 -8.41
C PRO A 34 -0.44 11.47 -8.32
N ALA A 35 0.88 11.22 -8.27
CA ALA A 35 1.43 9.88 -8.12
C ALA A 35 1.13 9.30 -6.73
N CYS A 36 1.29 10.10 -5.67
CA CYS A 36 0.91 9.72 -4.31
C CYS A 36 -0.59 9.40 -4.21
N LYS A 37 -1.45 10.18 -4.85
CA LYS A 37 -2.90 9.92 -4.88
C LYS A 37 -3.22 8.59 -5.58
N ALA A 38 -2.63 8.34 -6.74
CA ALA A 38 -2.81 7.10 -7.49
C ALA A 38 -2.33 5.87 -6.68
N ALA A 39 -1.18 5.97 -6.01
CA ALA A 39 -0.67 4.91 -5.15
C ALA A 39 -1.61 4.57 -3.98
N VAL A 40 -2.19 5.60 -3.32
CA VAL A 40 -3.15 5.40 -2.21
C VAL A 40 -4.45 4.74 -2.71
N MET A 41 -4.96 5.14 -3.88
CA MET A 41 -6.16 4.52 -4.46
C MET A 41 -5.92 3.04 -4.77
N ALA A 42 -4.79 2.71 -5.41
CA ALA A 42 -4.42 1.32 -5.70
C ALA A 42 -4.18 0.50 -4.42
N PHE A 43 -3.64 1.12 -3.36
CA PHE A 43 -3.51 0.45 -2.07
C PHE A 43 -4.86 0.09 -1.46
N GLN A 44 -5.81 1.04 -1.46
CA GLN A 44 -7.16 0.83 -0.93
C GLN A 44 -7.87 -0.30 -1.68
N GLU A 45 -7.86 -0.29 -3.01
CA GLU A 45 -8.49 -1.33 -3.83
C GLU A 45 -7.90 -2.71 -3.54
N ALA A 46 -6.57 -2.82 -3.43
CA ALA A 46 -5.92 -4.10 -3.11
C ALA A 46 -6.29 -4.62 -1.71
N VAL A 47 -6.43 -3.74 -0.71
CA VAL A 47 -6.87 -4.14 0.64
C VAL A 47 -8.33 -4.61 0.60
N LEU A 48 -9.19 -3.93 -0.16
CA LEU A 48 -10.59 -4.33 -0.31
C LEU A 48 -10.75 -5.66 -1.06
N ASP A 49 -9.95 -5.94 -2.10
CA ASP A 49 -9.96 -7.23 -2.81
C ASP A 49 -9.61 -8.38 -1.88
N VAL A 50 -8.50 -8.26 -1.12
CA VAL A 50 -8.11 -9.28 -0.14
C VAL A 50 -9.15 -9.44 0.98
N ALA A 51 -9.76 -8.34 1.43
CA ALA A 51 -10.83 -8.42 2.44
C ALA A 51 -12.10 -9.11 1.90
N SER A 52 -12.38 -8.96 0.60
CA SER A 52 -13.54 -9.58 -0.05
C SER A 52 -13.36 -11.08 -0.30
N ASP A 53 -12.13 -11.55 -0.50
CA ASP A 53 -11.78 -12.96 -0.69
C ASP A 53 -10.41 -13.26 -0.04
N PRO A 54 -10.38 -13.53 1.28
CA PRO A 54 -9.13 -13.62 2.03
C PRO A 54 -8.36 -14.93 1.85
N ILE A 55 -8.96 -15.96 1.24
CA ILE A 55 -8.33 -17.27 0.96
C ILE A 55 -8.22 -17.47 -0.56
N LYS A 56 -8.07 -16.36 -1.28
CA LYS A 56 -7.73 -16.35 -2.69
C LYS A 56 -6.26 -16.74 -2.78
N PHE A 57 -6.01 -17.98 -3.21
CA PHE A 57 -4.71 -18.65 -3.44
C PHE A 57 -4.03 -19.30 -2.22
#